data_AF-A0A947MLQ5-F1
#
_entry.id   AF-A0A947MLQ5-F1
#
_cell.length_a   1.000
_cell.length_b   1.000
_cell.length_c   1.000
_cell.angle_alpha   90.00
_cell.angle_beta   90.00
_cell.angle_gamma   90.00
#
_symmetry.space_group_name_H-M   'P 1'
#
loop_
_entity.id
_entity.type
_entity.pdbx_description
1 polymer ?
#
loop_
_entity_poly.entity_id
_entity_poly.type
_entity_poly.pdbx_seq_one_letter_code
_entity_poly.pdbx_strand_id
1 'polypeptide(L)'
;MNRITLTLLGLAQFCILQSAFAAPSPNGPLPETETPTEKVQLAYIDAREDRADRLNSIEQARLAEALRSPSISEIQQGALLRLGQQGPAVKEVKDLLNSLGYPVSQDDQFDRTTLNQIGQFQEKHNLVPAKSHYWGIVGPETLEKLQKTSGRGNYNPRFGQALVNYARSRVIGTERYCYRFVAEAIHAFTEPFLMGYHAYMAADYLAKSQSFHEIFPSVKVLEKLPAGAIVVWGKGNSRSGHISIADGQGNEISDHIRPQMLSHYGGAPFRAFLPVAAKIGKQ
;
A
#
# COMPACT_ATOMS: atom_id res chain seq x y z
N MET A 1 27.29 36.26 9.60
CA MET A 1 27.51 37.31 10.63
C MET A 1 26.15 37.87 11.00
N ASN A 2 25.69 37.66 12.25
CA ASN A 2 24.78 38.57 12.94
C ASN A 2 24.80 38.22 14.44
N ARG A 3 25.38 39.14 15.22
CA ARG A 3 25.42 39.15 16.69
C ARG A 3 24.35 40.13 17.17
N ILE A 4 23.47 39.75 18.10
CA ILE A 4 22.76 40.66 19.02
C ILE A 4 22.49 39.86 20.31
N THR A 5 23.33 39.99 21.34
CA THR A 5 23.19 40.86 22.54
C THR A 5 22.41 40.19 23.68
N LEU A 6 23.17 39.78 24.69
CA LEU A 6 22.77 39.22 25.98
C LEU A 6 22.42 40.37 26.95
N THR A 7 21.36 40.25 27.75
CA THR A 7 21.17 41.07 28.96
C THR A 7 20.75 40.18 30.13
N LEU A 8 21.58 40.17 31.18
CA LEU A 8 21.35 39.58 32.50
C LEU A 8 20.38 40.45 33.33
N LEU A 9 19.64 39.85 34.28
CA LEU A 9 19.64 40.23 35.70
C LEU A 9 18.83 39.24 36.58
N GLY A 10 19.34 38.95 37.79
CA GLY A 10 18.60 38.31 38.90
C GLY A 10 19.26 37.05 39.49
N LEU A 11 20.44 37.11 40.12
CA LEU A 11 20.69 37.32 41.57
C LEU A 11 19.93 36.37 42.52
N ALA A 12 20.65 35.36 43.05
CA ALA A 12 20.36 34.77 44.36
C ALA A 12 21.66 34.28 45.02
N GLN A 13 22.03 35.04 46.06
CA GLN A 13 23.05 34.91 47.10
C GLN A 13 23.61 33.50 47.39
N PHE A 14 24.95 33.41 47.41
CA PHE A 14 25.72 32.31 47.99
C PHE A 14 26.01 32.63 49.46
N CYS A 15 25.44 31.89 50.41
CA CYS A 15 25.85 31.93 51.82
C CYS A 15 26.77 30.74 52.09
N ILE A 16 28.06 31.02 52.26
CA ILE A 16 29.05 30.07 52.78
C ILE A 16 28.90 30.07 54.30
N LEU A 17 28.48 28.95 54.88
CA LEU A 17 28.66 28.68 56.30
C LEU A 17 29.74 27.60 56.43
N GLN A 18 30.88 28.03 56.97
CA GLN A 18 31.93 27.15 57.47
C GLN A 18 31.37 26.30 58.61
N SER A 19 31.43 24.98 58.47
CA SER A 19 31.36 24.06 59.60
C SER A 19 32.71 23.38 59.75
N ALA A 20 33.36 23.64 60.88
CA ALA A 20 34.64 23.07 61.27
C ALA A 20 34.59 21.53 61.23
N PHE A 21 35.57 20.90 60.56
CA PHE A 21 35.85 19.48 60.71
C PHE A 21 36.46 19.27 62.10
N ALA A 22 35.64 18.93 63.08
CA ALA A 22 36.11 18.25 64.28
C ALA A 22 36.51 16.83 63.87
N ALA A 23 37.78 16.46 64.07
CA ALA A 23 38.22 15.08 63.90
C ALA A 23 37.41 14.16 64.84
N PRO A 24 36.88 13.03 64.35
CA PRO A 24 36.10 12.13 65.18
C PRO A 24 36.98 11.51 66.27
N SER A 25 36.49 11.55 67.50
CA SER A 25 37.05 10.82 68.63
C SER A 25 37.01 9.31 68.35
N PRO A 26 38.09 8.54 68.60
CA PRO A 26 38.16 7.13 68.20
C PRO A 26 37.29 6.17 69.04
N ASN A 27 36.45 6.66 69.97
CA ASN A 27 35.68 5.82 70.89
C ASN A 27 34.18 6.20 71.03
N GLY A 28 33.57 6.80 70.00
CA GLY A 28 32.11 6.96 69.95
C GLY A 28 31.42 5.69 69.41
N PRO A 29 30.21 5.33 69.89
CA PRO A 29 29.44 4.23 69.30
C PRO A 29 29.18 4.53 67.81
N LEU A 30 29.33 3.51 66.96
CA LEU A 30 28.98 3.60 65.54
C LEU A 30 27.53 4.11 65.41
N PRO A 31 27.24 5.03 64.46
CA PRO A 31 25.88 5.54 64.29
C PRO A 31 24.95 4.36 63.94
N GLU A 32 23.89 4.19 64.72
CA GLU A 32 22.85 3.21 64.46
C GLU A 32 22.31 3.44 63.04
N THR A 33 22.34 2.38 62.24
CA THR A 33 21.68 2.35 60.93
C THR A 33 20.18 2.47 61.16
N GLU A 34 19.63 3.69 61.04
CA GLU A 34 18.19 3.92 61.08
C GLU A 34 17.51 3.02 60.04
N THR A 35 16.60 2.16 60.50
CA THR A 35 15.76 1.36 59.63
C THR A 35 14.86 2.32 58.82
N PRO A 36 14.79 2.18 57.48
CA PRO A 36 13.98 3.06 56.66
C PRO A 36 12.53 3.06 57.16
N THR A 37 11.97 4.24 57.41
CA THR A 37 10.57 4.38 57.82
C THR A 37 9.65 3.78 56.75
N GLU A 38 8.54 3.18 57.16
CA GLU A 38 7.56 2.49 56.30
C GLU A 38 7.16 3.33 55.07
N LYS A 39 7.04 4.66 55.24
CA LYS A 39 6.74 5.62 54.17
C LYS A 39 7.84 5.72 53.10
N VAL A 40 9.11 5.57 53.48
CA VAL A 40 10.26 5.53 52.57
C VAL A 40 10.32 4.17 51.87
N GLN A 41 9.98 3.08 52.55
CA GLN A 41 9.86 1.76 51.92
C GLN A 41 8.73 1.70 50.89
N LEU A 42 7.55 2.24 51.20
CA LEU A 42 6.42 2.35 50.27
C LEU A 42 6.78 3.20 49.04
N ALA A 43 7.36 4.38 49.23
CA ALA A 43 7.81 5.23 48.11
C ALA A 43 8.89 4.55 47.24
N TYR A 44 9.74 3.72 47.85
CA TYR A 44 10.76 2.96 47.13
C TYR A 44 10.18 1.80 46.31
N ILE A 45 9.14 1.12 46.81
CA ILE A 45 8.42 0.05 46.09
C ILE A 45 7.65 0.65 44.91
N ASP A 46 6.86 1.71 45.14
CA ASP A 46 6.09 2.41 44.08
C ASP A 46 7.01 2.86 42.94
N ALA A 47 8.17 3.45 43.25
CA ALA A 47 9.12 3.90 42.24
C ALA A 47 9.76 2.75 41.44
N ARG A 48 9.88 1.54 42.01
CA ARG A 48 10.38 0.34 41.31
C ARG A 48 9.31 -0.26 40.40
N GLU A 49 8.07 -0.32 40.84
CA GLU A 49 6.94 -0.78 40.02
C GLU A 49 6.74 0.15 38.82
N ASP A 50 6.72 1.46 39.03
CA ASP A 50 6.66 2.49 37.96
C ASP A 50 7.80 2.36 36.93
N ARG A 51 9.00 1.95 37.39
CA ARG A 51 10.15 1.71 36.50
C ARG A 51 9.96 0.43 35.70
N ALA A 52 9.47 -0.64 36.33
CA ALA A 52 9.20 -1.91 35.66
C ALA A 52 8.12 -1.76 34.59
N ASP A 53 7.05 -1.03 34.89
CA ASP A 53 5.96 -0.77 33.95
C ASP A 53 6.41 0.10 32.76
N ARG A 54 7.22 1.14 33.03
CA ARG A 54 7.84 1.91 31.95
C ARG A 54 8.73 1.05 31.06
N LEU A 55 9.55 0.16 31.63
CA LEU A 55 10.40 -0.74 30.86
C LEU A 55 9.58 -1.73 30.00
N ASN A 56 8.51 -2.29 30.56
CA ASN A 56 7.60 -3.16 29.82
C ASN A 56 6.92 -2.41 28.67
N SER A 57 6.45 -1.17 28.90
CA SER A 57 5.84 -0.36 27.84
C SER A 57 6.83 0.01 26.72
N ILE A 58 8.10 0.28 27.06
CA ILE A 58 9.16 0.52 26.09
C ILE A 58 9.45 -0.74 25.27
N GLU A 59 9.53 -1.90 25.92
CA GLU A 59 9.80 -3.17 25.23
C GLU A 59 8.65 -3.56 24.30
N GLN A 60 7.40 -3.37 24.75
CA GLN A 60 6.22 -3.56 23.90
C GLN A 60 6.21 -2.61 22.70
N ALA A 61 6.54 -1.33 22.90
CA ALA A 61 6.62 -0.36 21.79
C ALA A 61 7.74 -0.71 20.80
N ARG A 62 8.90 -1.18 21.29
CA ARG A 62 10.02 -1.63 20.44
C ARG A 62 9.66 -2.88 19.66
N LEU A 63 8.97 -3.84 20.28
CA LEU A 63 8.47 -5.03 19.61
C LEU A 63 7.42 -4.67 18.56
N ALA A 64 6.50 -3.76 18.88
CA ALA A 64 5.50 -3.27 17.92
C ALA A 64 6.14 -2.57 16.72
N GLU A 65 7.16 -1.73 16.92
CA GLU A 65 7.90 -1.10 15.82
C GLU A 65 8.71 -2.13 15.01
N ALA A 66 9.31 -3.13 15.66
CA ALA A 66 10.04 -4.19 14.98
C ALA A 66 9.13 -5.11 14.13
N LEU A 67 7.88 -5.30 14.56
CA LEU A 67 6.88 -6.12 13.88
C LEU A 67 6.04 -5.33 12.87
N ARG A 68 6.11 -3.99 12.89
CA ARG A 68 5.47 -3.13 11.90
C ARG A 68 5.93 -3.51 10.49
N SER A 69 4.98 -3.66 9.57
CA SER A 69 5.34 -3.77 8.15
C SER A 69 5.85 -2.41 7.64
N PRO A 70 6.96 -2.39 6.86
CA PRO A 70 7.35 -1.19 6.14
C PRO A 70 6.23 -0.80 5.15
N SER A 71 6.08 0.49 4.93
CA SER A 71 5.28 1.05 3.84
C SER A 71 5.88 0.69 2.48
N ILE A 72 5.08 0.82 1.42
CA ILE A 72 5.53 0.62 0.04
C ILE A 72 6.72 1.54 -0.31
N SER A 73 6.70 2.80 0.13
CA SER A 73 7.80 3.74 -0.09
C SER A 73 9.07 3.33 0.66
N GLU A 74 8.96 2.84 1.90
CA GLU A 74 10.10 2.31 2.64
C GLU A 74 10.68 1.07 1.93
N ILE A 75 9.84 0.18 1.39
CA ILE A 75 10.30 -0.98 0.60
C ILE A 75 11.03 -0.53 -0.67
N GLN A 76 10.51 0.46 -1.38
CA GLN A 76 11.17 1.05 -2.56
C GLN A 76 12.55 1.64 -2.23
N GLN A 77 12.73 2.14 -1.01
CA GLN A 77 13.99 2.69 -0.51
C GLN A 77 14.95 1.64 0.06
N GLY A 78 14.56 0.36 0.07
CA GLY A 78 15.42 -0.75 0.52
C GLY A 78 14.93 -1.50 1.74
N ALA A 79 13.79 -1.13 2.34
CA ALA A 79 13.20 -1.93 3.41
C ALA A 79 12.73 -3.31 2.88
N LEU A 80 12.75 -4.30 3.76
CA LEU A 80 12.36 -5.67 3.43
C LEU A 80 11.05 -6.02 4.12
N LEU A 81 10.09 -6.51 3.34
CA LEU A 81 8.84 -7.08 3.82
C LEU A 81 8.94 -8.61 3.86
N ARG A 82 8.64 -9.21 5.01
CA ARG A 82 8.94 -10.61 5.35
C ARG A 82 7.85 -11.26 6.21
N LEU A 83 7.97 -12.59 6.37
CA LEU A 83 7.09 -13.42 7.19
C LEU A 83 6.83 -12.82 8.57
N GLY A 84 5.56 -12.84 9.00
CA GLY A 84 5.12 -12.39 10.31
C GLY A 84 4.81 -10.89 10.40
N GLN A 85 5.16 -10.10 9.38
CA GLN A 85 4.74 -8.70 9.32
C GLN A 85 3.27 -8.59 8.89
N GLN A 86 2.62 -7.51 9.34
CA GLN A 86 1.24 -7.22 8.98
C GLN A 86 1.03 -5.75 8.66
N GLY A 87 0.08 -5.45 7.77
CA GLY A 87 -0.35 -4.07 7.48
C GLY A 87 -0.58 -3.76 6.01
N PRO A 88 -0.70 -2.45 5.65
CA PRO A 88 -1.12 -2.03 4.31
C PRO A 88 -0.23 -2.54 3.17
N ALA A 89 1.09 -2.55 3.36
CA ALA A 89 2.02 -3.02 2.33
C ALA A 89 1.89 -4.53 2.07
N VAL A 90 1.64 -5.32 3.12
CA VAL A 90 1.36 -6.76 3.00
C VAL A 90 0.14 -6.99 2.12
N LYS A 91 -0.94 -6.26 2.40
CA LYS A 91 -2.17 -6.35 1.62
C LYS A 91 -1.95 -5.98 0.16
N GLU A 92 -1.19 -4.92 -0.11
CA GLU A 92 -0.89 -4.51 -1.48
C GLU A 92 -0.05 -5.55 -2.23
N VAL A 93 0.98 -6.13 -1.60
CA VAL A 93 1.75 -7.24 -2.18
C VAL A 93 0.86 -8.45 -2.46
N LYS A 94 -0.04 -8.79 -1.54
CA LYS A 94 -0.97 -9.92 -1.68
C LYS A 94 -2.01 -9.67 -2.77
N ASP A 95 -2.44 -8.43 -2.97
CA ASP A 95 -3.27 -8.01 -4.11
C ASP A 95 -2.53 -8.19 -5.44
N LEU A 96 -1.26 -7.76 -5.50
CA LEU A 96 -0.41 -7.92 -6.67
C LEU A 96 -0.24 -9.41 -7.02
N LEU A 97 0.08 -10.27 -6.04
CA LEU A 97 0.21 -11.71 -6.23
C LEU A 97 -1.08 -12.34 -6.75
N ASN A 98 -2.22 -12.07 -6.10
CA ASN A 98 -3.51 -12.59 -6.54
C ASN A 98 -3.84 -12.16 -7.98
N SER A 99 -3.55 -10.91 -8.34
CA SER A 99 -3.76 -10.39 -9.70
C SER A 99 -2.85 -11.05 -10.76
N LEU A 100 -1.75 -11.65 -10.31
CA LEU A 100 -0.76 -12.34 -11.14
C LEU A 100 -0.97 -13.86 -11.19
N GLY A 101 -2.05 -14.36 -10.59
CA GLY A 101 -2.37 -15.79 -10.54
C GLY A 101 -1.64 -16.55 -9.43
N TYR A 102 -1.12 -15.86 -8.41
CA TYR A 102 -0.50 -16.43 -7.22
C TYR A 102 -1.47 -16.33 -6.04
N PRO A 103 -2.29 -17.35 -5.78
CA PRO A 103 -3.40 -17.26 -4.82
C PRO A 103 -2.89 -17.15 -3.38
N VAL A 104 -3.34 -16.11 -2.68
CA VAL A 104 -3.09 -15.87 -1.25
C VAL A 104 -4.35 -15.35 -0.56
N SER A 105 -4.46 -15.55 0.76
CA SER A 105 -5.55 -14.96 1.56
C SER A 105 -5.54 -13.43 1.47
N GLN A 106 -6.62 -12.76 1.86
CA GLN A 106 -6.74 -11.30 1.81
C GLN A 106 -6.73 -10.66 3.21
N ASP A 107 -6.28 -11.42 4.23
CA ASP A 107 -5.92 -10.87 5.53
C ASP A 107 -4.67 -9.98 5.43
N ASP A 108 -4.41 -9.22 6.49
CA ASP A 108 -3.30 -8.28 6.57
C ASP A 108 -1.98 -8.93 6.97
N GLN A 109 -1.91 -10.27 7.09
CA GLN A 109 -0.74 -10.99 7.58
C GLN A 109 0.10 -11.56 6.44
N PHE A 110 1.41 -11.42 6.59
CA PHE A 110 2.39 -12.06 5.73
C PHE A 110 2.64 -13.47 6.28
N ASP A 111 1.82 -14.41 5.84
CA ASP A 111 1.85 -15.82 6.26
C ASP A 111 2.80 -16.67 5.40
N ARG A 112 2.89 -17.97 5.75
CA ARG A 112 3.74 -18.92 5.04
C ARG A 112 3.26 -19.17 3.60
N THR A 113 1.96 -19.05 3.34
CA THR A 113 1.40 -19.14 1.99
C THR A 113 1.90 -17.98 1.14
N THR A 114 1.81 -16.76 1.66
CA THR A 114 2.29 -15.53 1.02
C THR A 114 3.79 -15.62 0.71
N LEU A 115 4.60 -16.09 1.68
CA LEU A 115 6.02 -16.33 1.47
C LEU A 115 6.29 -17.27 0.30
N ASN A 116 5.61 -18.41 0.25
CA ASN A 116 5.81 -19.39 -0.82
C ASN A 116 5.41 -18.85 -2.19
N GLN A 117 4.30 -18.10 -2.27
CA GLN A 117 3.82 -17.51 -3.52
C GLN A 117 4.78 -16.44 -4.06
N ILE A 118 5.33 -15.61 -3.17
CA ILE A 118 6.38 -14.63 -3.53
C ILE A 118 7.63 -15.35 -4.02
N GLY A 119 8.04 -16.41 -3.32
CA GLY A 119 9.19 -17.22 -3.72
C GLY A 119 9.01 -17.82 -5.12
N GLN A 120 7.85 -18.40 -5.42
CA GLN A 120 7.53 -18.91 -6.75
C GLN A 120 7.52 -17.82 -7.82
N PHE A 121 7.00 -16.63 -7.50
CA PHE A 121 7.06 -15.47 -8.39
C PHE A 121 8.52 -15.07 -8.69
N GLN A 122 9.35 -14.98 -7.64
CA GLN A 122 10.77 -14.64 -7.78
C GLN A 122 11.52 -15.65 -8.65
N GLU A 123 11.30 -16.95 -8.45
CA GLU A 123 11.91 -17.99 -9.27
C GLU A 123 11.47 -17.90 -10.73
N LYS A 124 10.16 -17.77 -10.98
CA LYS A 124 9.62 -17.67 -12.34
C LYS A 124 10.18 -16.47 -13.11
N HIS A 125 10.48 -15.38 -12.40
CA HIS A 125 11.01 -14.15 -12.98
C HIS A 125 12.53 -13.99 -12.85
N ASN A 126 13.24 -15.04 -12.44
CA ASN A 126 14.69 -15.06 -12.27
C ASN A 126 15.24 -13.95 -11.34
N LEU A 127 14.48 -13.58 -10.31
CA LEU A 127 14.88 -12.56 -9.34
C LEU A 127 15.72 -13.17 -8.21
N VAL A 128 15.19 -14.23 -7.60
CA VAL A 128 15.81 -14.89 -6.44
C VAL A 128 15.65 -16.40 -6.61
N PRO A 129 16.74 -17.18 -6.54
CA PRO A 129 16.66 -18.63 -6.65
C PRO A 129 16.04 -19.27 -5.41
N ALA A 130 15.44 -20.46 -5.59
CA ALA A 130 14.92 -21.27 -4.49
C ALA A 130 15.95 -21.44 -3.37
N LYS A 131 15.48 -21.43 -2.11
CA LYS A 131 16.29 -21.66 -0.90
C LYS A 131 17.37 -20.58 -0.63
N SER A 132 17.38 -19.48 -1.37
CA SER A 132 18.17 -18.30 -1.01
C SER A 132 17.62 -17.64 0.25
N HIS A 133 18.48 -16.88 0.96
CA HIS A 133 18.08 -16.10 2.13
C HIS A 133 16.95 -15.09 1.81
N TYR A 134 16.95 -14.53 0.60
CA TYR A 134 15.96 -13.55 0.16
C TYR A 134 14.71 -14.18 -0.49
N TRP A 135 14.64 -15.50 -0.53
CA TRP A 135 13.53 -16.21 -1.16
C TRP A 135 12.25 -16.00 -0.34
N GLY A 136 11.20 -15.54 -1.01
CA GLY A 136 9.93 -15.18 -0.38
C GLY A 136 9.96 -13.87 0.41
N ILE A 137 11.04 -13.08 0.34
CA ILE A 137 11.16 -11.75 0.95
C ILE A 137 10.96 -10.67 -0.14
N VAL A 138 10.16 -9.64 0.15
CA VAL A 138 9.91 -8.54 -0.80
C VAL A 138 10.84 -7.36 -0.48
N GLY A 139 11.82 -7.14 -1.35
CA GLY A 139 12.60 -5.90 -1.42
C GLY A 139 12.24 -5.06 -2.65
N PRO A 140 13.00 -4.00 -2.94
CA PRO A 140 12.73 -3.08 -4.06
C PRO A 140 12.52 -3.78 -5.41
N GLU A 141 13.44 -4.69 -5.79
CA GLU A 141 13.39 -5.37 -7.08
C GLU A 141 12.18 -6.30 -7.22
N THR A 142 11.87 -7.05 -6.15
CA THR A 142 10.68 -7.92 -6.10
C THR A 142 9.41 -7.09 -6.22
N LEU A 143 9.29 -6.00 -5.46
CA LEU A 143 8.14 -5.11 -5.49
C LEU A 143 7.97 -4.45 -6.87
N GLU A 144 9.05 -3.90 -7.43
CA GLU A 144 9.04 -3.29 -8.75
C GLU A 144 8.60 -4.30 -9.81
N LYS A 145 9.12 -5.54 -9.76
CA LYS A 145 8.73 -6.58 -10.71
C LYS A 145 7.27 -6.98 -10.54
N LEU A 146 6.77 -7.14 -9.31
CA LEU A 146 5.34 -7.40 -9.03
C LEU A 146 4.47 -6.29 -9.63
N GLN A 147 4.83 -5.02 -9.39
CA GLN A 147 4.10 -3.87 -9.91
C GLN A 147 4.13 -3.82 -11.44
N LYS A 148 5.30 -3.96 -12.08
CA LYS A 148 5.41 -3.97 -13.55
C LYS A 148 4.65 -5.12 -14.18
N THR A 149 4.75 -6.32 -13.61
CA THR A 149 4.11 -7.53 -14.15
C THR A 149 2.59 -7.46 -13.99
N SER A 150 2.10 -6.89 -12.89
CA SER A 150 0.67 -6.67 -12.65
C SER A 150 0.09 -5.49 -13.43
N GLY A 151 0.89 -4.78 -14.23
CA GLY A 151 0.48 -3.57 -14.93
C GLY A 151 0.27 -2.35 -14.02
N ARG A 152 0.27 -2.49 -12.69
CA ARG A 152 0.17 -1.35 -11.75
C ARG A 152 1.39 -0.43 -11.79
N GLY A 153 2.57 -0.97 -12.03
CA GLY A 153 3.83 -0.22 -12.15
C GLY A 153 3.97 0.55 -13.47
N ASN A 154 3.14 0.24 -14.47
CA ASN A 154 3.10 0.94 -15.75
C ASN A 154 1.78 1.70 -15.96
N TYR A 155 0.86 1.68 -14.98
CA TYR A 155 -0.40 2.42 -15.08
C TYR A 155 -0.11 3.90 -15.32
N ASN A 156 -0.73 4.47 -16.34
CA ASN A 156 -0.59 5.87 -16.71
C ASN A 156 -1.81 6.66 -16.20
N PRO A 157 -1.71 7.35 -15.04
CA PRO A 157 -2.85 8.08 -14.47
C PRO A 157 -3.33 9.23 -15.35
N ARG A 158 -2.43 9.87 -16.11
CA ARG A 158 -2.82 10.95 -17.04
C ARG A 158 -3.65 10.40 -18.19
N PHE A 159 -3.24 9.27 -18.77
CA PHE A 159 -4.00 8.62 -19.81
C PHE A 159 -5.35 8.10 -19.27
N GLY A 160 -5.33 7.48 -18.09
CA GLY A 160 -6.55 7.01 -17.44
C GLY A 160 -7.57 8.13 -17.19
N GLN A 161 -7.12 9.27 -16.65
CA GLN A 161 -7.97 10.44 -16.46
C GLN A 161 -8.46 11.04 -17.78
N ALA A 162 -7.63 11.07 -18.83
CA ALA A 162 -8.02 11.56 -20.15
C ALA A 162 -9.15 10.72 -20.76
N LEU A 163 -9.07 9.38 -20.64
CA LEU A 163 -10.15 8.47 -21.04
C LEU A 163 -11.45 8.78 -20.30
N VAL A 164 -11.39 8.93 -18.97
CA VAL A 164 -12.55 9.26 -18.14
C VAL A 164 -13.18 10.60 -18.54
N ASN A 165 -12.37 11.64 -18.72
CA ASN A 165 -12.85 12.97 -19.10
C ASN A 165 -13.54 12.95 -20.46
N TYR A 166 -12.92 12.31 -21.45
CA TYR A 166 -13.51 12.18 -22.78
C TYR A 166 -14.81 11.37 -22.71
N ALA A 167 -14.79 10.21 -22.07
CA ALA A 167 -15.97 9.35 -21.95
C ALA A 167 -17.14 10.10 -21.29
N ARG A 168 -16.91 10.78 -20.16
CA ARG A 168 -17.92 11.60 -19.48
C ARG A 168 -18.50 12.69 -20.36
N SER A 169 -17.69 13.37 -21.18
CA SER A 169 -18.16 14.43 -22.07
C SER A 169 -19.05 13.94 -23.22
N ARG A 170 -19.05 12.63 -23.49
CA ARG A 170 -19.79 12.04 -24.60
C ARG A 170 -21.08 11.34 -24.17
N VAL A 171 -21.21 10.95 -22.90
CA VAL A 171 -22.36 10.20 -22.37
C VAL A 171 -23.70 10.78 -22.83
N ILE A 172 -24.57 9.90 -23.33
CA ILE A 172 -25.92 10.26 -23.81
C ILE A 172 -27.05 9.62 -22.98
N GLY A 173 -26.72 8.75 -22.03
CA GLY A 173 -27.69 8.11 -21.13
C GLY A 173 -28.42 6.90 -21.74
N THR A 174 -27.82 6.22 -22.72
CA THR A 174 -28.38 4.98 -23.31
C THR A 174 -27.63 3.74 -22.79
N GLU A 175 -28.15 2.54 -23.09
CA GLU A 175 -27.48 1.25 -22.74
C GLU A 175 -27.20 0.34 -23.96
N ARG A 176 -27.17 0.90 -25.17
CA ARG A 176 -27.10 0.12 -26.43
C ARG A 176 -25.78 0.25 -27.18
N TYR A 177 -24.96 1.24 -26.84
CA TYR A 177 -23.83 1.66 -27.64
C TYR A 177 -22.49 1.56 -26.91
N CYS A 178 -22.43 0.82 -25.80
CA CYS A 178 -21.24 0.74 -24.93
C CYS A 178 -19.93 0.50 -25.69
N TYR A 179 -19.91 -0.41 -26.67
CA TYR A 179 -18.72 -0.63 -27.53
C TYR A 179 -18.29 0.63 -28.27
N ARG A 180 -19.21 1.32 -28.95
CA ARG A 180 -18.91 2.50 -29.76
C ARG A 180 -18.33 3.61 -28.86
N PHE A 181 -18.93 3.86 -27.71
CA PHE A 181 -18.50 4.94 -26.82
C PHE A 181 -17.13 4.69 -26.21
N VAL A 182 -16.87 3.46 -25.77
CA VAL A 182 -15.55 3.10 -25.24
C VAL A 182 -14.50 3.10 -26.36
N ALA A 183 -14.84 2.62 -27.56
CA ALA A 183 -13.93 2.67 -28.70
C ALA A 183 -13.59 4.11 -29.12
N GLU A 184 -14.58 5.00 -29.20
CA GLU A 184 -14.37 6.43 -29.46
C GLU A 184 -13.46 7.08 -28.41
N ALA A 185 -13.66 6.77 -27.13
CA ALA A 185 -12.81 7.29 -26.06
C ALA A 185 -11.36 6.81 -26.17
N ILE A 186 -11.15 5.53 -26.49
CA ILE A 186 -9.81 4.97 -26.67
C ILE A 186 -9.14 5.58 -27.91
N HIS A 187 -9.83 5.63 -29.05
CA HIS A 187 -9.30 6.16 -30.32
C HIS A 187 -9.06 7.67 -30.30
N ALA A 188 -9.59 8.40 -29.32
CA ALA A 188 -9.25 9.80 -29.12
C ALA A 188 -7.79 10.02 -28.66
N PHE A 189 -7.14 8.99 -28.12
CA PHE A 189 -5.78 9.08 -27.54
C PHE A 189 -4.82 7.99 -28.03
N THR A 190 -5.29 7.10 -28.91
CA THR A 190 -4.48 6.04 -29.53
C THR A 190 -4.76 6.00 -31.03
N GLU A 191 -3.85 5.41 -31.80
CA GLU A 191 -4.19 4.99 -33.16
C GLU A 191 -5.39 4.02 -33.12
N PRO A 192 -6.33 4.08 -34.08
CA PRO A 192 -7.47 3.19 -34.10
C PRO A 192 -7.06 1.71 -34.25
N PHE A 193 -7.43 0.87 -33.28
CA PHE A 193 -7.10 -0.57 -33.30
C PHE A 193 -8.26 -1.49 -32.89
N LEU A 194 -9.34 -0.93 -32.32
CA LEU A 194 -10.52 -1.71 -31.93
C LEU A 194 -11.40 -1.88 -33.17
N MET A 195 -11.71 -3.13 -33.52
CA MET A 195 -12.59 -3.43 -34.65
C MET A 195 -13.79 -4.28 -34.21
N GLY A 196 -14.93 -4.06 -34.87
CA GLY A 196 -16.19 -4.76 -34.59
C GLY A 196 -17.29 -3.85 -34.07
N TYR A 197 -18.35 -4.47 -33.54
CA TYR A 197 -19.57 -3.78 -33.06
C TYR A 197 -20.05 -4.25 -31.68
N HIS A 198 -19.40 -5.27 -31.11
CA HIS A 198 -19.84 -5.91 -29.88
C HIS A 198 -18.77 -5.79 -28.79
N ALA A 199 -19.19 -5.46 -27.57
CA ALA A 199 -18.32 -5.21 -26.43
C ALA A 199 -17.30 -6.33 -26.20
N TYR A 200 -17.74 -7.60 -26.20
CA TYR A 200 -16.85 -8.74 -25.95
C TYR A 200 -15.66 -8.82 -26.93
N MET A 201 -15.81 -8.30 -28.15
CA MET A 201 -14.76 -8.36 -29.18
C MET A 201 -13.56 -7.49 -28.82
N ALA A 202 -13.76 -6.43 -28.03
CA ALA A 202 -12.70 -5.49 -27.67
C ALA A 202 -11.57 -6.16 -26.87
N ALA A 203 -11.87 -7.21 -26.09
CA ALA A 203 -10.91 -7.81 -25.17
C ALA A 203 -9.66 -8.35 -25.89
N ASP A 204 -9.83 -9.01 -27.04
CA ASP A 204 -8.70 -9.56 -27.81
C ASP A 204 -7.85 -8.49 -28.48
N TYR A 205 -8.46 -7.35 -28.84
CA TYR A 205 -7.73 -6.21 -29.36
C TYR A 205 -6.97 -5.48 -28.24
N LEU A 206 -7.60 -5.28 -27.08
CA LEU A 206 -6.98 -4.67 -25.90
C LEU A 206 -5.77 -5.49 -25.42
N ALA A 207 -5.89 -6.82 -25.40
CA ALA A 207 -4.79 -7.70 -24.98
C ALA A 207 -3.57 -7.69 -25.91
N LYS A 208 -3.76 -7.31 -27.19
CA LYS A 208 -2.68 -7.17 -28.18
C LYS A 208 -2.13 -5.74 -28.24
N SER A 209 -2.78 -4.79 -27.57
CA SER A 209 -2.41 -3.39 -27.60
C SER A 209 -1.16 -3.14 -26.75
N GLN A 210 -0.29 -2.25 -27.22
CA GLN A 210 0.80 -1.72 -26.40
C GLN A 210 0.34 -0.59 -25.46
N SER A 211 -0.89 -0.09 -25.66
CA SER A 211 -1.46 1.00 -24.86
C SER A 211 -2.17 0.53 -23.60
N PHE A 212 -2.50 -0.76 -23.54
CA PHE A 212 -3.23 -1.38 -22.44
C PHE A 212 -2.53 -2.65 -21.96
N HIS A 213 -2.57 -2.90 -20.65
CA HIS A 213 -2.06 -4.12 -20.03
C HIS A 213 -3.20 -4.89 -19.38
N GLU A 214 -3.36 -6.16 -19.72
CA GLU A 214 -4.39 -7.00 -19.11
C GLU A 214 -4.05 -7.36 -17.66
N ILE A 215 -5.05 -7.29 -16.79
CA ILE A 215 -4.97 -7.66 -15.38
C ILE A 215 -6.06 -8.69 -15.05
N PHE A 216 -5.82 -9.50 -14.01
CA PHE A 216 -6.73 -10.56 -13.59
C PHE A 216 -7.26 -10.34 -12.16
N PRO A 217 -7.99 -9.23 -11.91
CA PRO A 217 -8.53 -8.97 -10.58
C PRO A 217 -9.67 -9.94 -10.24
N SER A 218 -9.98 -10.08 -8.95
CA SER A 218 -11.25 -10.69 -8.54
C SER A 218 -12.40 -9.71 -8.78
N VAL A 219 -13.62 -10.23 -8.94
CA VAL A 219 -14.84 -9.41 -9.15
C VAL A 219 -14.99 -8.32 -8.10
N LYS A 220 -14.72 -8.63 -6.82
CA LYS A 220 -14.86 -7.68 -5.69
C LYS A 220 -13.92 -6.47 -5.79
N VAL A 221 -12.89 -6.55 -6.62
CA VAL A 221 -11.89 -5.48 -6.82
C VAL A 221 -12.30 -4.54 -7.94
N LEU A 222 -13.30 -4.88 -8.77
CA LEU A 222 -13.72 -4.05 -9.91
C LEU A 222 -14.12 -2.64 -9.47
N GLU A 223 -14.84 -2.49 -8.36
CA GLU A 223 -15.24 -1.18 -7.79
C GLU A 223 -14.05 -0.29 -7.38
N LYS A 224 -12.86 -0.88 -7.26
CA LYS A 224 -11.63 -0.19 -6.85
C LYS A 224 -10.66 0.02 -8.01
N LEU A 225 -11.09 -0.28 -9.24
CA LEU A 225 -10.26 -0.07 -10.41
C LEU A 225 -9.92 1.42 -10.55
N PRO A 226 -8.68 1.75 -10.94
CA PRO A 226 -8.28 3.14 -11.13
C PRO A 226 -8.97 3.74 -12.36
N ALA A 227 -9.00 5.08 -12.42
CA ALA A 227 -9.55 5.83 -13.54
C ALA A 227 -8.95 5.34 -14.87
N GLY A 228 -9.82 5.08 -15.85
CA GLY A 228 -9.44 4.66 -17.18
C GLY A 228 -9.23 3.16 -17.36
N ALA A 229 -9.33 2.35 -16.30
CA ALA A 229 -9.31 0.90 -16.46
C ALA A 229 -10.51 0.44 -17.31
N ILE A 230 -10.28 -0.47 -18.25
CA ILE A 230 -11.32 -0.99 -19.13
C ILE A 230 -11.79 -2.34 -18.60
N VAL A 231 -13.09 -2.53 -18.44
CA VAL A 231 -13.70 -3.82 -18.10
C VAL A 231 -14.47 -4.31 -19.31
N VAL A 232 -14.19 -5.52 -19.77
CA VAL A 232 -14.89 -6.17 -20.88
C VAL A 232 -15.54 -7.46 -20.40
N TRP A 233 -16.86 -7.48 -20.37
CA TRP A 233 -17.67 -8.67 -20.11
C TRP A 233 -17.90 -9.45 -21.40
N GLY A 234 -17.76 -10.77 -21.31
CA GLY A 234 -18.11 -11.71 -22.37
C GLY A 234 -19.61 -11.70 -22.67
N LYS A 235 -20.02 -12.49 -23.67
CA LYS A 235 -21.43 -12.53 -24.10
C LYS A 235 -22.36 -13.05 -23.00
N GLY A 236 -22.00 -14.18 -22.38
CA GLY A 236 -22.94 -14.95 -21.57
C GLY A 236 -24.24 -15.18 -22.36
N ASN A 237 -25.38 -14.74 -21.81
CA ASN A 237 -26.67 -14.78 -22.51
C ASN A 237 -27.03 -13.47 -23.24
N SER A 238 -26.13 -12.48 -23.27
CA SER A 238 -26.31 -11.22 -23.99
C SER A 238 -25.77 -11.29 -25.42
N ARG A 239 -26.32 -10.48 -26.33
CA ARG A 239 -25.86 -10.42 -27.73
C ARG A 239 -24.44 -9.86 -27.87
N SER A 240 -24.10 -8.87 -27.05
CA SER A 240 -22.91 -8.02 -27.26
C SER A 240 -21.86 -8.11 -26.15
N GLY A 241 -22.15 -8.72 -25.00
CA GLY A 241 -21.36 -8.48 -23.79
C GLY A 241 -21.56 -7.05 -23.27
N HIS A 242 -20.64 -6.58 -22.43
CA HIS A 242 -20.61 -5.20 -21.93
C HIS A 242 -19.17 -4.69 -21.86
N ILE A 243 -18.96 -3.40 -22.11
CA ILE A 243 -17.64 -2.77 -22.01
C ILE A 243 -17.79 -1.40 -21.38
N SER A 244 -16.89 -1.08 -20.47
CA SER A 244 -16.92 0.18 -19.75
C SER A 244 -15.52 0.65 -19.34
N ILE A 245 -15.42 1.95 -19.07
CA ILE A 245 -14.25 2.62 -18.50
C ILE A 245 -14.55 2.89 -17.03
N ALA A 246 -13.74 2.36 -16.11
CA ALA A 246 -13.83 2.67 -14.69
C ALA A 246 -13.47 4.14 -14.45
N ASP A 247 -14.26 4.85 -13.65
CA ASP A 247 -14.01 6.26 -13.34
C ASP A 247 -12.96 6.47 -12.25
N GLY A 248 -12.62 5.42 -11.50
CA GLY A 248 -11.71 5.48 -10.34
C GLY A 248 -12.42 5.78 -9.01
N GLN A 249 -13.74 5.88 -9.00
CA GLN A 249 -14.59 6.19 -7.84
C GLN A 249 -15.70 5.14 -7.65
N GLY A 250 -15.54 3.96 -8.25
CA GLY A 250 -16.50 2.86 -8.16
C GLY A 250 -17.64 2.93 -9.15
N ASN A 251 -17.59 3.82 -10.16
CA ASN A 251 -18.53 3.81 -11.28
C ASN A 251 -17.85 3.36 -12.56
N GLU A 252 -18.68 2.95 -13.50
CA GLU A 252 -18.30 2.64 -14.86
C GLU A 252 -18.96 3.60 -15.84
N ILE A 253 -18.24 3.92 -16.92
CA ILE A 253 -18.65 4.85 -17.95
C ILE A 253 -18.66 4.12 -19.30
N SER A 254 -19.77 4.23 -20.02
CA SER A 254 -19.91 3.76 -21.39
C SER A 254 -20.76 4.78 -22.18
N ASP A 255 -21.93 4.39 -22.69
CA ASP A 255 -22.94 5.31 -23.20
C ASP A 255 -23.82 5.92 -22.09
N HIS A 256 -23.64 5.45 -20.85
CA HIS A 256 -24.20 5.95 -19.59
C HIS A 256 -23.15 5.83 -18.47
N ILE A 257 -23.46 6.39 -17.30
CA ILE A 257 -22.66 6.27 -16.07
C ILE A 257 -23.50 5.53 -15.03
N ARG A 258 -22.93 4.52 -14.39
CA ARG A 258 -23.58 3.76 -13.30
C ARG A 258 -22.55 3.14 -12.35
N PRO A 259 -22.95 2.63 -11.18
CA PRO A 259 -22.05 1.87 -10.32
C PRO A 259 -21.36 0.72 -11.08
N GLN A 260 -20.12 0.43 -10.72
CA GLN A 260 -19.30 -0.57 -11.40
C GLN A 260 -20.00 -1.92 -11.42
N MET A 261 -20.17 -2.48 -12.61
CA MET A 261 -20.80 -3.78 -12.77
C MET A 261 -19.93 -4.88 -12.14
N LEU A 262 -20.54 -5.69 -11.28
CA LEU A 262 -19.91 -6.85 -10.61
C LEU A 262 -20.38 -8.21 -11.15
N SER A 263 -21.37 -8.22 -12.04
CA SER A 263 -21.85 -9.44 -12.70
C SER A 263 -22.51 -9.09 -14.02
N HIS A 264 -22.47 -10.01 -14.99
CA HIS A 264 -23.11 -9.83 -16.28
C HIS A 264 -23.97 -11.04 -16.65
N TYR A 265 -24.92 -10.83 -17.56
CA TYR A 265 -25.96 -11.80 -17.90
C TYR A 265 -25.42 -13.18 -18.24
N GLY A 266 -26.01 -14.22 -17.64
CA GLY A 266 -25.60 -15.61 -17.87
C GLY A 266 -24.26 -15.99 -17.23
N GLY A 267 -23.79 -15.22 -16.23
CA GLY A 267 -22.52 -15.49 -15.55
C GLY A 267 -21.31 -15.27 -16.46
N ALA A 268 -21.41 -14.31 -17.39
CA ALA A 268 -20.34 -14.07 -18.35
C ALA A 268 -19.02 -13.75 -17.63
N PRO A 269 -17.87 -14.31 -18.08
CA PRO A 269 -16.57 -13.92 -17.56
C PRO A 269 -16.25 -12.48 -17.98
N PHE A 270 -15.31 -11.84 -17.29
CA PHE A 270 -14.78 -10.53 -17.67
C PHE A 270 -13.28 -10.57 -17.85
N ARG A 271 -12.76 -9.56 -18.52
CA ARG A 271 -11.34 -9.23 -18.64
C ARG A 271 -11.16 -7.76 -18.31
N ALA A 272 -10.07 -7.40 -17.65
CA ALA A 272 -9.81 -6.04 -17.22
C ALA A 272 -8.46 -5.56 -17.73
N PHE A 273 -8.36 -4.29 -18.10
CA PHE A 273 -7.17 -3.72 -18.74
C PHE A 273 -6.82 -2.37 -18.13
N LEU A 274 -5.55 -2.15 -17.80
CA LEU A 274 -5.06 -0.87 -17.32
C LEU A 274 -4.45 -0.06 -18.48
N PRO A 275 -4.70 1.26 -18.56
CA PRO A 275 -4.02 2.12 -19.51
C PRO A 275 -2.56 2.29 -19.09
N VAL A 276 -1.61 1.98 -19.97
CA VAL A 276 -0.16 2.01 -19.66
C VAL A 276 0.66 2.94 -20.54
N ALA A 277 0.24 3.16 -21.79
CA ALA A 277 0.91 4.07 -22.71
C ALA A 277 -0.10 4.72 -23.65
N ALA A 278 0.07 6.02 -23.94
CA ALA A 278 -0.68 6.72 -24.97
C ALA A 278 0.27 7.55 -25.82
N LYS A 279 0.04 7.59 -27.14
CA LYS A 279 0.59 8.64 -27.99
C LYS A 279 -0.27 9.88 -27.80
N ILE A 280 -0.04 10.62 -26.72
CA ILE A 280 -0.70 11.92 -26.54
C ILE A 280 -0.04 12.88 -27.54
N GLY A 281 -0.67 13.08 -28.70
CA GLY A 281 -0.28 14.10 -29.66
C GLY A 281 -0.28 15.48 -28.98
N LYS A 282 0.69 16.33 -29.33
CA LYS A 282 0.70 17.73 -28.90
C LYS A 282 -0.61 18.38 -29.34
N GLN A 283 -1.33 18.96 -28.37
CA GLN A 283 -2.39 19.94 -28.67
C GLN A 283 -1.80 21.09 -29.49
#